data_AF-A0A2E5UR91-F1
#
_entry.id   AF-A0A2E5UR91-F1
#
_cell.length_a   1.000
_cell.length_b   1.000
_cell.length_c   1.000
_cell.angle_alpha   90.00
_cell.angle_beta   90.00
_cell.angle_gamma   90.00
#
_symmetry.space_group_name_H-M   'P 1'
#
loop_
_entity.id
_entity.type
_entity.pdbx_description
1 polymer ?
#
loop_
_entity_poly.entity_id
_entity_poly.type
_entity_poly.pdbx_seq_one_letter_code
_entity_poly.pdbx_strand_id
1 'polypeptide(L)' 'PNDIEVTHVNLNDDTIAGISSKKMKLFSVQYHPESSPGPHDSEYLFQSFIKLME' A
#
# COMPACT_ATOMS: atom_id res chain seq x y z
N PRO A 1 -11.30 5.35 12.24
CA PRO A 1 -10.53 4.44 13.13
C PRO A 1 -9.23 5.11 13.56
N ASN A 2 -8.86 5.08 14.84
CA ASN A 2 -7.78 5.94 15.37
C ASN A 2 -6.36 5.45 15.02
N ASP A 3 -6.22 4.28 14.40
CA ASP A 3 -4.94 3.60 14.15
C ASP A 3 -4.80 3.17 12.67
N ILE A 4 -5.56 3.82 11.79
CA ILE A 4 -5.44 3.65 10.34
C ILE A 4 -4.94 4.96 9.75
N GLU A 5 -3.83 4.88 9.01
CA GLU A 5 -3.23 6.00 8.30
C GLU A 5 -3.44 5.81 6.80
N VAL A 6 -3.79 6.88 6.08
CA VAL A 6 -3.82 6.89 4.61
C VAL A 6 -2.38 7.00 4.11
N THR A 7 -1.96 6.08 3.24
CA THR A 7 -0.59 6.06 2.71
C THR A 7 -0.51 6.53 1.27
N HIS A 8 -1.57 6.33 0.48
CA HIS A 8 -1.63 6.71 -0.93
C HIS A 8 -3.01 7.27 -1.26
N VAL A 9 -3.02 8.26 -2.14
CA VAL A 9 -4.23 8.90 -2.68
C VAL A 9 -4.12 8.92 -4.19
N ASN A 10 -5.24 8.65 -4.87
CA ASN A 10 -5.33 8.74 -6.32
C ASN A 10 -5.34 10.20 -6.76
N LEU A 11 -4.39 10.57 -7.63
CA LEU A 11 -4.21 11.95 -8.08
C LEU A 11 -5.33 12.48 -8.99
N ASN A 12 -6.17 11.60 -9.55
CA ASN A 12 -7.24 12.00 -10.47
C ASN A 12 -8.53 12.38 -9.74
N ASP A 13 -8.81 11.79 -8.58
CA ASP A 13 -10.13 11.85 -7.93
C ASP A 13 -10.09 11.88 -6.40
N ASP A 14 -8.91 12.00 -5.79
CA ASP A 14 -8.67 12.02 -4.35
C ASP A 14 -9.19 10.79 -3.58
N THR A 15 -9.44 9.67 -4.28
CA THR A 15 -9.81 8.41 -3.63
C THR A 15 -8.61 7.79 -2.90
N ILE A 16 -8.89 7.07 -1.81
CA ILE A 16 -7.83 6.39 -1.04
C ILE A 16 -7.29 5.21 -1.85
N ALA A 17 -5.98 5.18 -2.07
CA ALA A 17 -5.28 4.14 -2.81
C ALA A 17 -4.43 3.22 -1.91
N GLY A 18 -4.31 3.52 -0.62
CA GLY A 18 -3.60 2.67 0.33
C GLY A 18 -3.78 3.10 1.78
N ILE A 19 -3.69 2.12 2.68
CA ILE A 19 -3.81 2.30 4.13
C ILE A 19 -2.76 1.49 4.89
N SER A 20 -2.44 1.91 6.11
CA SER A 20 -1.61 1.14 7.03
C SER A 20 -2.08 1.25 8.48
N SER A 21 -1.72 0.25 9.30
CA SER A 21 -1.83 0.29 10.76
C SER A 21 -0.47 -0.07 11.37
N LYS A 22 0.10 0.86 12.13
CA LYS A 22 1.36 0.65 12.86
C LYS A 22 1.17 -0.32 14.01
N LYS A 23 0.06 -0.22 14.74
CA LYS A 23 -0.24 -1.13 15.87
C LYS A 23 -0.42 -2.57 15.42
N MET A 24 -1.09 -2.79 14.29
CA MET A 24 -1.36 -4.14 13.78
C MET A 24 -0.24 -4.67 12.88
N LYS A 25 0.72 -3.83 12.48
CA LYS A 25 1.78 -4.17 11.49
C LYS A 25 1.19 -4.64 10.16
N LEU A 26 0.20 -3.92 9.65
CA LEU A 26 -0.51 -4.26 8.41
C LEU A 26 -0.52 -3.08 7.46
N PHE A 27 -0.57 -3.38 6.16
CA PHE A 27 -0.88 -2.39 5.12
C PHE A 27 -1.65 -3.04 3.98
N SER A 28 -2.32 -2.21 3.18
CA SER A 28 -2.91 -2.62 1.91
C SER A 28 -2.86 -1.49 0.89
N VAL A 29 -2.97 -1.86 -0.38
CA VAL A 29 -3.08 -0.95 -1.52
C VAL A 29 -4.29 -1.33 -2.36
N GLN A 30 -4.87 -0.35 -3.05
CA GLN A 30 -6.04 -0.54 -3.90
C GLN A 30 -5.67 -1.03 -5.32
N TYR A 31 -4.44 -0.73 -5.76
CA TYR A 31 -3.92 -1.11 -7.07
C TYR A 31 -3.14 -2.44 -7.01
N HIS A 32 -2.72 -2.92 -8.18
CA HIS A 32 -1.99 -4.16 -8.38
C HIS A 32 -0.47 -3.91 -8.39
N PRO A 33 0.26 -4.16 -7.28
CA PRO A 33 1.69 -3.92 -7.21
C PRO A 33 2.54 -4.93 -8.00
N GLU A 34 1.97 -6.08 -8.34
CA GLU A 34 2.57 -7.10 -9.21
C GLU A 34 2.59 -6.71 -10.69
N SER A 35 1.82 -5.69 -11.04
CA SER A 35 1.63 -5.23 -12.42
C SER A 35 1.19 -6.37 -13.35
N SER A 36 1.74 -6.47 -14.56
CA SER A 36 1.44 -7.53 -15.55
C SER A 36 -0.01 -7.56 -16.10
N PRO A 37 -0.41 -6.57 -16.93
CA PRO A 37 0.41 -5.50 -17.49
C PRO A 37 0.48 -4.26 -16.58
N GLY A 38 1.49 -3.41 -16.76
CA GLY A 38 1.61 -2.13 -16.04
C GLY A 38 3.06 -1.74 -15.72
N PRO A 39 3.28 -0.53 -15.16
CA PRO A 39 4.60 -0.09 -14.69
C PRO A 39 5.00 -0.81 -13.41
N HIS A 40 6.31 -1.00 -13.18
CA HIS A 40 6.85 -1.74 -12.02
C HIS A 40 7.15 -0.84 -10.81
N ASP A 41 6.63 0.39 -10.79
CA ASP A 41 6.98 1.43 -9.81
C ASP A 41 6.58 1.09 -8.36
N SER A 42 5.73 0.08 -8.17
CA SER A 42 5.17 -0.31 -6.88
C SER A 42 5.64 -1.66 -6.33
N GLU A 43 6.62 -2.30 -6.98
CA GLU A 43 7.19 -3.58 -6.53
C GLU A 43 7.84 -3.52 -5.14
N TYR A 44 8.26 -2.33 -4.68
CA TYR A 44 8.83 -2.12 -3.34
C TYR A 44 7.89 -2.53 -2.20
N LEU A 45 6.58 -2.63 -2.46
CA LEU A 45 5.58 -3.07 -1.50
C LEU A 45 5.79 -4.54 -1.11
N PHE A 46 6.28 -5.38 -2.01
CA PHE A 46 6.65 -6.76 -1.68
C PHE A 46 7.81 -6.82 -0.69
N GLN A 47 8.84 -6.00 -0.89
CA GLN A 47 9.94 -5.89 0.06
C GLN A 47 9.46 -5.37 1.43
N SER A 48 8.50 -4.44 1.43
CA SER A 48 7.89 -3.93 2.66
C SER A 48 7.09 -5.00 3.40
N PHE A 49 6.37 -5.85 2.67
CA PHE A 49 5.69 -7.01 3.23
C PHE A 49 6.66 -8.02 3.85
N ILE A 50 7.77 -8.33 3.16
CA ILE A 50 8.80 -9.25 3.68
C ILE A 50 9.39 -8.73 5.00
N LYS A 51 9.69 -7.43 5.09
CA LYS A 51 10.21 -6.80 6.32
C LYS A 51 9.24 -6.88 7.50
N LEU A 52 7.94 -7.09 7.28
CA LEU A 52 6.96 -7.27 8.36
C LEU A 52 6.92 -8.71 8.89
N MET A 53 7.48 -9.67 8.16
CA MET A 53 7.59 -11.07 8.57
C MET A 53 8.85 -11.34 9.43
N GLU A 54 9.81 -10.41 9.43
CA GLU A 54 11.01 -10.42 10.30
C GLU A 54 10.71 -9.87 11.70
#